data_AF-A0A2G9TZH4-F1
#
_entry.id   AF-A0A2G9TZH4-F1
#
_cell.length_a   1.000
_cell.length_b   1.000
_cell.length_c   1.000
_cell.angle_alpha   90.00
_cell.angle_beta   90.00
_cell.angle_gamma   90.00
#
_symmetry.space_group_name_H-M   'P 1'
#
loop_
_entity.id
_entity.type
_entity.pdbx_description
1 polymer ?
#
loop_
_entity_poly.entity_id
_entity_poly.type
_entity_poly.pdbx_seq_one_letter_code
_entity_poly.pdbx_strand_id
1 'polypeptide(L)'
;IRIHQGDQPLILDGSHLNEAAEPQDYKIFVGSERCYVTLVDSRQLVCNGPSAQPEPTDERGQPIVGGLPLVSVTVGRLRTELGLIEYVDPIATLRLWVLVVTALAALCSLLVLLAFLWKKRRMERERDYRKIQMQMEHLESNVRKECKQIVETAESESGMSLSERSMLSSLLIAVLLRNFQYCTDVVLSLLRAHIAKSVHAGTSDMLFRKSDSVVEKMVSKWLVICLHDSISQYQAHKYSTLFKALKYQTERGPVDAVTGNARYTINEAKLLREIVDCSSVDCLVMTLDGCGPFTVRAIACDTISQLKQKILDHIYKRTPHSQRPTLASFDLGSLNYFLMMFDL
;
A
#
# COMPACT_ATOMS: atom_id res chain seq x y z
N ILE A 1 -39.75 -19.50 -51.88
CA ILE A 1 -38.42 -19.37 -52.49
C ILE A 1 -37.66 -20.65 -52.18
N ARG A 2 -37.22 -21.39 -53.21
CA ARG A 2 -36.38 -22.57 -53.03
C ARG A 2 -34.94 -22.23 -53.41
N ILE A 3 -33.99 -22.72 -52.62
CA ILE A 3 -32.55 -22.53 -52.87
C ILE A 3 -32.08 -23.67 -53.76
N HIS A 4 -31.39 -23.35 -54.84
CA HIS A 4 -30.89 -24.31 -55.82
C HIS A 4 -29.40 -24.13 -56.09
N GLN A 5 -28.72 -25.22 -56.45
CA GLN A 5 -27.33 -25.19 -56.89
C GLN A 5 -27.35 -25.41 -58.40
N GLY A 6 -26.87 -24.45 -59.19
CA GLY A 6 -27.10 -24.48 -60.64
C GLY A 6 -26.49 -25.66 -61.39
N ASP A 7 -25.50 -26.34 -60.84
CA ASP A 7 -24.92 -27.55 -61.44
C ASP A 7 -25.69 -28.84 -61.10
N GLN A 8 -26.77 -28.74 -60.34
CA GLN A 8 -27.63 -29.88 -60.01
C GLN A 8 -28.93 -29.86 -60.82
N PRO A 9 -29.50 -31.02 -61.18
CA PRO A 9 -30.78 -31.07 -61.86
C PRO A 9 -31.90 -30.50 -60.96
N LEU A 10 -32.79 -29.72 -61.55
CA LEU A 10 -33.98 -29.18 -60.88
C LEU A 10 -35.08 -30.24 -60.88
N ILE A 11 -35.54 -30.60 -59.69
CA ILE A 11 -36.60 -31.59 -59.47
C ILE A 11 -37.90 -30.87 -59.13
N LEU A 12 -38.92 -31.09 -59.94
CA LEU A 12 -40.26 -30.55 -59.78
C LEU A 12 -41.22 -31.69 -59.46
N ASP A 13 -41.94 -31.59 -58.35
CA ASP A 13 -42.90 -32.60 -57.92
C ASP A 13 -44.27 -32.39 -58.59
N GLY A 14 -44.93 -33.47 -58.99
CA GLY A 14 -46.27 -33.45 -59.59
C GLY A 14 -46.97 -34.82 -59.52
N SER A 15 -48.04 -35.03 -60.30
CA SER A 15 -48.81 -36.28 -60.30
C SER A 15 -49.31 -36.65 -61.70
N HIS A 16 -49.17 -37.91 -62.08
CA HIS A 16 -49.53 -38.48 -63.38
C HIS A 16 -48.88 -37.77 -64.58
N LEU A 17 -47.63 -37.34 -64.42
CA LEU A 17 -46.94 -36.53 -65.44
C LEU A 17 -46.57 -37.35 -66.69
N ASN A 18 -46.14 -38.60 -66.52
CA ASN A 18 -45.81 -39.50 -67.63
C ASN A 18 -47.04 -39.90 -68.49
N GLU A 19 -48.24 -39.88 -67.91
CA GLU A 19 -49.50 -40.12 -68.64
C GLU A 19 -50.00 -38.86 -69.36
N ALA A 20 -49.59 -37.68 -68.89
CA ALA A 20 -50.11 -36.40 -69.36
C ALA A 20 -49.45 -35.92 -70.67
N ALA A 21 -48.14 -36.06 -70.82
CA ALA A 21 -47.42 -35.69 -72.03
C ALA A 21 -46.02 -36.36 -72.11
N GLU A 22 -45.40 -36.34 -73.29
CA GLU A 22 -44.02 -36.80 -73.45
C GLU A 22 -43.01 -35.76 -72.95
N PRO A 23 -41.76 -36.14 -72.60
CA PRO A 23 -40.74 -35.20 -72.09
C PRO A 23 -40.50 -33.97 -72.98
N GLN A 24 -40.68 -34.11 -74.29
CA GLN A 24 -40.51 -33.05 -75.29
C GLN A 24 -41.65 -32.01 -75.31
N ASP A 25 -42.82 -32.35 -74.73
CA ASP A 25 -43.99 -31.47 -74.68
C ASP A 25 -43.94 -30.53 -73.47
N TYR A 26 -43.11 -30.84 -72.48
CA TYR A 26 -42.88 -30.01 -71.30
C TYR A 26 -41.92 -28.87 -71.62
N LYS A 27 -42.42 -27.64 -71.61
CA LYS A 27 -41.61 -26.42 -71.75
C LYS A 27 -41.47 -25.75 -70.40
N ILE A 28 -40.28 -25.83 -69.82
CA ILE A 28 -39.97 -25.31 -68.50
C ILE A 28 -39.02 -24.13 -68.63
N PHE A 29 -39.34 -23.05 -67.95
CA PHE A 29 -38.55 -21.84 -67.93
C PHE A 29 -38.18 -21.48 -66.50
N VAL A 30 -36.94 -21.03 -66.33
CA VAL A 30 -36.45 -20.37 -65.12
C VAL A 30 -36.12 -18.94 -65.53
N GLY A 31 -37.04 -18.02 -65.22
CA GLY A 31 -37.03 -16.69 -65.82
C GLY A 31 -37.11 -16.76 -67.35
N SER A 32 -36.22 -16.07 -68.04
CA SER A 32 -36.15 -16.05 -69.51
C SER A 32 -35.43 -17.27 -70.12
N GLU A 33 -34.76 -18.09 -69.31
CA GLU A 33 -33.96 -19.23 -69.78
C GLU A 33 -34.72 -20.56 -69.69
N ARG A 34 -34.43 -21.49 -70.61
CA ARG A 34 -35.10 -22.80 -70.66
C ARG A 34 -34.41 -23.85 -69.81
N CYS A 35 -35.21 -24.62 -69.09
CA CYS A 35 -34.80 -25.85 -68.41
C CYS A 35 -35.15 -27.05 -69.30
N TYR A 36 -34.15 -27.81 -69.72
CA TYR A 36 -34.37 -28.96 -70.61
C TYR A 36 -34.73 -30.20 -69.79
N VAL A 37 -35.89 -30.78 -70.08
CA VAL A 37 -36.39 -31.95 -69.36
C VAL A 37 -35.56 -33.18 -69.71
N THR A 38 -35.03 -33.85 -68.69
CA THR A 38 -34.18 -35.03 -68.82
C THR A 38 -34.92 -36.32 -68.47
N LEU A 39 -35.83 -36.25 -67.49
CA LEU A 39 -36.64 -37.40 -67.06
C LEU A 39 -38.04 -36.92 -66.66
N VAL A 40 -39.06 -37.64 -67.13
CA VAL A 40 -40.45 -37.49 -66.65
C VAL A 40 -40.87 -38.84 -66.06
N ASP A 41 -41.16 -38.84 -64.77
CA ASP A 41 -41.77 -39.96 -64.06
C ASP A 41 -43.18 -39.56 -63.61
N SER A 42 -44.00 -40.52 -63.19
CA SER A 42 -45.38 -40.31 -62.74
C SER A 42 -45.53 -39.27 -61.63
N ARG A 43 -44.49 -39.03 -60.81
CA ARG A 43 -44.54 -38.07 -59.68
C ARG A 43 -43.51 -36.95 -59.73
N GLN A 44 -42.50 -37.06 -60.57
CA GLN A 44 -41.39 -36.12 -60.58
C GLN A 44 -40.96 -35.83 -62.00
N LEU A 45 -40.69 -34.56 -62.24
CA LEU A 45 -40.10 -34.09 -63.47
C LEU A 45 -38.74 -33.51 -63.14
N VAL A 46 -37.72 -34.00 -63.84
CA VAL A 46 -36.34 -33.57 -63.69
C VAL A 46 -35.92 -32.80 -64.92
N CYS A 47 -35.40 -31.59 -64.73
CA CYS A 47 -34.88 -30.77 -65.81
C CYS A 47 -33.51 -30.16 -65.46
N ASN A 48 -32.67 -29.99 -66.47
CA ASN A 48 -31.39 -29.31 -66.33
C ASN A 48 -31.56 -27.85 -66.74
N GLY A 49 -31.49 -26.99 -65.73
CA GLY A 49 -31.58 -25.54 -65.89
C GLY A 49 -30.21 -24.89 -66.08
N PRO A 50 -30.16 -23.56 -66.12
CA PRO A 50 -28.90 -22.85 -66.25
C PRO A 50 -28.04 -22.94 -64.97
N SER A 51 -26.72 -23.08 -65.13
CA SER A 51 -25.77 -23.17 -64.01
C SER A 51 -25.63 -21.86 -63.20
N ALA A 52 -26.01 -20.73 -63.78
CA ALA A 52 -26.01 -19.42 -63.13
C ALA A 52 -27.42 -18.85 -63.08
N GLN A 53 -27.72 -18.05 -62.04
CA GLN A 53 -29.05 -17.47 -61.89
C GLN A 53 -29.38 -16.51 -63.06
N PRO A 54 -30.46 -16.76 -63.81
CA PRO A 54 -30.90 -15.86 -64.87
C PRO A 54 -31.56 -14.59 -64.29
N GLU A 55 -31.74 -13.57 -65.14
CA GLU A 55 -32.35 -12.30 -64.73
C GLU A 55 -33.75 -12.49 -64.12
N PRO A 56 -34.16 -11.66 -63.14
CA PRO A 56 -35.40 -11.83 -62.38
C PRO A 56 -36.64 -11.45 -63.21
N THR A 57 -36.95 -12.30 -64.17
CA THR A 57 -37.96 -12.13 -65.21
C THR A 57 -38.93 -13.32 -65.23
N ASP A 58 -40.03 -13.21 -65.97
CA ASP A 58 -40.89 -14.33 -66.36
C ASP A 58 -40.40 -14.96 -67.69
N GLU A 59 -41.08 -16.01 -68.17
CA GLU A 59 -40.71 -16.67 -69.44
C GLU A 59 -40.81 -15.76 -70.70
N ARG A 60 -41.43 -14.59 -70.57
CA ARG A 60 -41.60 -13.58 -71.63
C ARG A 60 -40.63 -12.41 -71.45
N GLY A 61 -39.75 -12.46 -70.44
CA GLY A 61 -38.78 -11.40 -70.15
C GLY A 61 -39.37 -10.20 -69.39
N GLN A 62 -40.59 -10.31 -68.85
CA GLN A 62 -41.16 -9.26 -68.01
C GLN A 62 -40.59 -9.32 -66.60
N PRO A 63 -40.16 -8.19 -66.01
CA PRO A 63 -39.55 -8.17 -64.69
C PRO A 63 -40.57 -8.52 -63.61
N ILE A 64 -40.15 -9.36 -62.66
CA ILE A 64 -41.01 -9.83 -61.56
C ILE A 64 -40.66 -9.10 -60.27
N VAL A 65 -41.71 -8.71 -59.54
CA VAL A 65 -41.58 -8.10 -58.20
C VAL A 65 -41.15 -9.18 -57.21
N GLY A 66 -39.84 -9.25 -56.94
CA GLY A 66 -39.26 -10.30 -56.10
C GLY A 66 -37.76 -10.51 -56.28
N GLY A 67 -37.14 -9.90 -57.32
CA GLY A 67 -35.69 -9.91 -57.52
C GLY A 67 -35.08 -11.28 -57.81
N LEU A 68 -35.92 -12.29 -58.07
CA LEU A 68 -35.56 -13.68 -58.37
C LEU A 68 -36.29 -14.14 -59.63
N PRO A 69 -35.72 -15.08 -60.42
CA PRO A 69 -36.39 -15.64 -61.59
C PRO A 69 -37.57 -16.54 -61.19
N LEU A 70 -38.66 -16.48 -61.95
CA LEU A 70 -39.84 -17.33 -61.75
C LEU A 70 -39.70 -18.65 -62.52
N VAL A 71 -40.03 -19.75 -61.86
CA VAL A 71 -40.13 -21.06 -62.51
C VAL A 71 -41.54 -21.26 -63.03
N SER A 72 -41.68 -21.42 -64.35
CA SER A 72 -42.96 -21.68 -65.01
C SER A 72 -42.89 -22.93 -65.91
N VAL A 73 -43.99 -23.68 -65.94
CA VAL A 73 -44.13 -24.91 -66.71
C VAL A 73 -45.30 -24.75 -67.67
N THR A 74 -45.07 -25.06 -68.94
CA THR A 74 -46.10 -25.02 -69.99
C THR A 74 -46.19 -26.38 -70.68
N VAL A 75 -47.40 -26.96 -70.72
CA VAL A 75 -47.69 -28.25 -71.37
C VAL A 75 -48.93 -28.08 -72.25
N GLY A 76 -48.77 -28.22 -73.57
CA GLY A 76 -49.84 -27.95 -74.51
C GLY A 76 -50.39 -26.52 -74.39
N ARG A 77 -51.62 -26.39 -73.84
CA ARG A 77 -52.30 -25.09 -73.56
C ARG A 77 -52.33 -24.69 -72.08
N LEU A 78 -51.78 -25.52 -71.18
CA LEU A 78 -51.77 -25.27 -69.75
C LEU A 78 -50.44 -24.61 -69.35
N ARG A 79 -50.51 -23.44 -68.70
CA ARG A 79 -49.37 -22.75 -68.08
C ARG A 79 -49.55 -22.74 -66.56
N THR A 80 -48.52 -23.12 -65.81
CA THR A 80 -48.52 -23.13 -64.35
C THR A 80 -47.24 -22.49 -63.82
N GLU A 81 -47.39 -21.61 -62.83
CA GLU A 81 -46.30 -20.90 -62.17
C GLU A 81 -45.99 -21.59 -60.84
N LEU A 82 -44.76 -22.08 -60.66
CA LEU A 82 -44.36 -22.88 -59.50
C LEU A 82 -43.74 -22.03 -58.38
N GLY A 83 -43.17 -20.87 -58.71
CA GLY A 83 -42.63 -19.90 -57.76
C GLY A 83 -41.19 -19.47 -58.03
N LEU A 84 -40.65 -18.61 -57.15
CA LEU A 84 -39.33 -17.99 -57.27
C LEU A 84 -38.21 -18.91 -56.75
N ILE A 85 -37.07 -18.92 -57.45
CA ILE A 85 -35.88 -19.73 -57.13
C ILE A 85 -34.64 -18.84 -56.92
N GLU A 86 -33.81 -19.18 -55.94
CA GLU A 86 -32.57 -18.46 -55.61
C GLU A 86 -31.38 -19.43 -55.74
N TYR A 87 -30.33 -19.02 -56.45
CA TYR A 87 -29.14 -19.85 -56.63
C TYR A 87 -28.10 -19.51 -55.55
N VAL A 88 -27.42 -20.54 -55.03
CA VAL A 88 -26.30 -20.32 -54.10
C VAL A 88 -25.08 -19.83 -54.88
N ASP A 89 -24.57 -18.65 -54.55
CA ASP A 89 -23.30 -18.14 -55.10
C ASP A 89 -22.09 -18.69 -54.31
N PRO A 90 -21.37 -19.70 -54.83
CA PRO A 90 -20.20 -20.28 -54.14
C PRO A 90 -19.07 -19.25 -53.98
N ILE A 91 -18.98 -18.27 -54.89
CA ILE A 91 -17.97 -17.22 -54.86
C ILE A 91 -18.22 -16.23 -53.71
N ALA A 92 -19.48 -15.90 -53.43
CA ALA A 92 -19.83 -14.99 -52.34
C ALA A 92 -19.54 -15.60 -50.96
N THR A 93 -19.84 -16.89 -50.79
CA THR A 93 -19.56 -17.61 -49.53
C THR A 93 -18.05 -17.76 -49.28
N LEU A 94 -17.27 -18.12 -50.31
CA LEU A 94 -15.81 -18.17 -50.23
C LEU A 94 -15.20 -16.82 -49.85
N ARG A 95 -15.66 -15.71 -50.45
CA ARG A 95 -15.21 -14.35 -50.11
C ARG A 95 -15.47 -14.00 -48.64
N LEU A 96 -16.64 -14.37 -48.11
CA LEU A 96 -17.00 -14.17 -46.70
C LEU A 96 -16.07 -14.93 -45.75
N TRP A 97 -15.80 -16.21 -46.04
CA TRP A 97 -14.88 -17.01 -45.22
C TRP A 97 -13.44 -16.50 -45.25
N VAL A 98 -12.95 -16.05 -46.41
CA VAL A 98 -11.61 -15.44 -46.52
C VAL A 98 -11.50 -14.17 -45.68
N LEU A 99 -12.54 -13.32 -45.66
CA LEU A 99 -12.58 -12.12 -44.82
C LEU A 99 -12.57 -12.45 -43.32
N VAL A 100 -13.32 -13.47 -42.90
CA VAL A 100 -13.35 -13.91 -41.50
C VAL A 100 -11.99 -14.46 -41.05
N VAL A 101 -11.36 -15.31 -41.86
CA VAL A 101 -10.06 -15.90 -41.54
C VAL A 101 -8.96 -14.84 -41.49
N THR A 102 -8.95 -13.90 -42.44
CA THR A 102 -7.97 -12.80 -42.45
C THR A 102 -8.16 -11.86 -41.26
N ALA A 103 -9.41 -11.54 -40.87
CA ALA A 103 -9.69 -10.74 -39.68
C ALA A 103 -9.22 -11.44 -38.40
N LEU A 104 -9.47 -12.74 -38.25
CA LEU A 104 -9.00 -13.53 -37.11
C LEU A 104 -7.47 -13.60 -37.05
N ALA A 105 -6.81 -13.80 -38.18
CA ALA A 105 -5.35 -13.81 -38.26
C ALA A 105 -4.74 -12.45 -37.88
N ALA A 106 -5.35 -11.34 -38.33
CA ALA A 106 -4.95 -9.99 -37.96
C ALA A 106 -5.17 -9.71 -36.46
N LEU A 107 -6.29 -10.17 -35.89
CA LEU A 107 -6.56 -10.03 -34.45
C LEU A 107 -5.55 -10.83 -33.61
N CYS A 108 -5.25 -12.07 -34.01
CA CYS A 108 -4.25 -12.90 -33.33
C CYS A 108 -2.85 -12.28 -33.39
N SER A 109 -2.43 -11.75 -34.54
CA SER A 109 -1.12 -11.10 -34.65
C SER A 109 -1.02 -9.83 -33.79
N LEU A 110 -2.11 -9.04 -33.70
CA LEU A 110 -2.20 -7.88 -32.81
C LEU A 110 -2.07 -8.29 -31.32
N LEU A 111 -2.76 -9.35 -30.89
CA LEU A 111 -2.70 -9.84 -29.51
C LEU A 111 -1.30 -10.35 -29.14
N VAL A 112 -0.64 -11.07 -30.05
CA VAL A 112 0.73 -11.55 -29.84
C VAL A 112 1.71 -10.37 -29.74
N LEU A 113 1.57 -9.36 -30.60
CA LEU A 113 2.35 -8.12 -30.52
C LEU A 113 2.14 -7.41 -29.18
N LEU A 114 0.89 -7.26 -28.74
CA LEU A 114 0.56 -6.66 -27.45
C LEU A 114 1.17 -7.45 -26.29
N ALA A 115 1.03 -8.78 -26.29
CA ALA A 115 1.63 -9.65 -25.26
C ALA A 115 3.16 -9.54 -25.24
N PHE A 116 3.79 -9.47 -26.42
CA PHE A 116 5.23 -9.27 -26.54
C PHE A 116 5.68 -7.91 -25.99
N LEU A 117 4.97 -6.83 -26.34
CA LEU A 117 5.23 -5.49 -25.81
C LEU A 117 5.00 -5.43 -24.29
N TRP A 118 3.96 -6.11 -23.80
CA TRP A 118 3.66 -6.18 -22.37
C TRP A 118 4.73 -6.94 -21.60
N LYS A 119 5.19 -8.08 -22.14
CA LYS A 119 6.29 -8.87 -21.59
C LYS A 119 7.59 -8.07 -21.62
N LYS A 120 7.88 -7.36 -22.71
CA LYS A 120 9.07 -6.50 -22.83
C LYS A 120 9.04 -5.37 -21.79
N ARG A 121 7.95 -4.61 -21.70
CA ARG A 121 7.76 -3.56 -20.67
C ARG A 121 7.78 -4.11 -19.25
N ARG A 122 7.26 -5.31 -19.02
CA ARG A 122 7.29 -5.97 -17.70
C ARG A 122 8.73 -6.33 -17.32
N MET A 123 9.49 -6.92 -18.24
CA MET A 123 10.89 -7.29 -18.02
C MET A 123 11.79 -6.06 -17.83
N GLU A 124 11.50 -4.96 -18.52
CA GLU A 124 12.20 -3.67 -18.32
C GLU A 124 11.93 -3.12 -16.92
N ARG A 125 10.65 -3.06 -16.49
CA ARG A 125 10.29 -2.64 -15.13
C ARG A 125 10.97 -3.50 -14.06
N GLU A 126 10.91 -4.82 -14.19
CA GLU A 126 11.57 -5.73 -13.23
C GLU A 126 13.10 -5.58 -13.23
N ARG A 127 13.72 -5.19 -14.35
CA ARG A 127 15.15 -4.87 -14.41
C ARG A 127 15.45 -3.56 -13.71
N ASP A 128 14.63 -2.53 -13.90
CA ASP A 128 14.83 -1.23 -13.28
C ASP A 128 14.58 -1.27 -11.78
N TYR A 129 13.56 -2.00 -11.30
CA TYR A 129 13.39 -2.28 -9.87
C TYR A 129 14.61 -3.01 -9.29
N ARG A 130 15.12 -4.04 -9.97
CA ARG A 130 16.34 -4.76 -9.54
C ARG A 130 17.56 -3.85 -9.48
N LYS A 131 17.74 -2.96 -10.46
CA LYS A 131 18.84 -1.97 -10.45
C LYS A 131 18.71 -1.02 -9.26
N ILE A 132 17.53 -0.46 -9.01
CA ILE A 132 17.30 0.45 -7.87
C ILE A 132 17.56 -0.26 -6.55
N GLN A 133 17.10 -1.50 -6.40
CA GLN A 133 17.36 -2.32 -5.21
C GLN A 133 18.86 -2.59 -5.02
N MET A 134 19.56 -3.01 -6.07
CA MET A 134 21.03 -3.21 -6.02
C MET A 134 21.78 -1.91 -5.71
N GLN A 135 21.34 -0.77 -6.27
CA GLN A 135 21.93 0.54 -5.97
C GLN A 135 21.70 0.92 -4.50
N MET A 136 20.53 0.62 -3.95
CA MET A 136 20.22 0.84 -2.54
C MET A 136 21.09 -0.03 -1.63
N GLU A 137 21.20 -1.34 -1.90
CA GLU A 137 22.07 -2.26 -1.17
C GLU A 137 23.55 -1.86 -1.25
N HIS A 138 23.99 -1.37 -2.42
CA HIS A 138 25.36 -0.88 -2.61
C HIS A 138 25.63 0.37 -1.77
N LEU A 139 24.72 1.35 -1.79
CA LEU A 139 24.82 2.55 -0.97
C LEU A 139 24.79 2.22 0.54
N GLU A 140 23.93 1.30 0.96
CA GLU A 140 23.85 0.81 2.33
C GLU A 140 25.15 0.09 2.76
N SER A 141 25.74 -0.75 1.91
CA SER A 141 27.03 -1.38 2.16
C SER A 141 28.14 -0.34 2.30
N ASN A 142 28.16 0.68 1.44
CA ASN A 142 29.17 1.73 1.49
C ASN A 142 29.07 2.53 2.80
N VAL A 143 27.87 2.96 3.20
CA VAL A 143 27.67 3.67 4.48
C VAL A 143 28.07 2.81 5.68
N ARG A 144 27.91 1.49 5.62
CA ARG A 144 28.32 0.58 6.70
C ARG A 144 29.84 0.54 6.83
N LYS A 145 30.53 0.50 5.69
CA LYS A 145 32.00 0.55 5.63
C LYS A 145 32.52 1.88 6.15
N GLU A 146 31.92 2.99 5.71
CA GLU A 146 32.24 4.34 6.19
C GLU A 146 32.03 4.46 7.71
N CYS A 147 30.88 4.02 8.24
CA CYS A 147 30.62 4.02 9.68
C CYS A 147 31.66 3.20 10.46
N LYS A 148 32.03 2.03 9.94
CA LYS A 148 33.07 1.19 10.55
C LYS A 148 34.42 1.89 10.55
N GLN A 149 34.81 2.50 9.43
CA GLN A 149 36.06 3.24 9.31
C GLN A 149 36.11 4.46 10.24
N ILE A 150 35.01 5.21 10.35
CA ILE A 150 34.89 6.35 11.29
C ILE A 150 35.10 5.87 12.72
N VAL A 151 34.43 4.78 13.12
CA VAL A 151 34.56 4.23 14.48
C VAL A 151 35.97 3.72 14.74
N GLU A 152 36.57 2.99 13.81
CA GLU A 152 37.95 2.48 13.95
C GLU A 152 38.97 3.62 14.05
N THR A 153 38.81 4.66 13.24
CA THR A 153 39.67 5.86 13.28
C THR A 153 39.54 6.57 14.62
N ALA A 154 38.31 6.82 15.07
CA ALA A 154 38.03 7.46 16.35
C ALA A 154 38.51 6.65 17.57
N GLU A 155 38.50 5.31 17.49
CA GLU A 155 39.05 4.46 18.55
C GLU A 155 40.58 4.40 18.54
N SER A 156 41.21 4.60 17.38
CA SER A 156 42.68 4.61 17.27
C SER A 156 43.30 5.91 17.79
N GLU A 157 42.53 7.00 17.81
CA GLU A 157 42.98 8.30 18.30
C GLU A 157 42.97 8.35 19.83
N SER A 158 44.16 8.37 20.43
CA SER A 158 44.34 8.38 21.89
C SER A 158 43.94 9.69 22.57
N GLY A 159 43.72 10.77 21.80
CA GLY A 159 43.35 12.10 22.30
C GLY A 159 41.85 12.31 22.53
N MET A 160 40.99 11.45 22.00
CA MET A 160 39.54 11.63 22.10
C MET A 160 39.01 11.40 23.51
N SER A 161 38.33 12.40 24.07
CA SER A 161 37.66 12.35 25.36
C SER A 161 36.39 11.46 25.34
N LEU A 162 35.95 11.03 26.53
CA LEU A 162 34.71 10.26 26.68
C LEU A 162 33.46 11.02 26.20
N SER A 163 33.47 12.36 26.33
CA SER A 163 32.39 13.22 25.86
C SER A 163 32.32 13.26 24.34
N GLU A 164 33.46 13.43 23.67
CA GLU A 164 33.54 13.43 22.20
C GLU A 164 33.11 12.09 21.61
N ARG A 165 33.52 10.97 22.23
CA ARG A 165 33.04 9.63 21.84
C ARG A 165 31.52 9.49 22.03
N SER A 166 30.97 10.07 23.09
CA SER A 166 29.51 10.09 23.31
C SER A 166 28.78 10.95 22.27
N MET A 167 29.36 12.10 21.90
CA MET A 167 28.80 12.96 20.86
C MET A 167 28.81 12.26 19.51
N LEU A 168 29.96 11.70 19.11
CA LEU A 168 30.11 10.93 17.86
C LEU A 168 29.10 9.78 17.78
N SER A 169 28.99 8.97 18.84
CA SER A 169 28.02 7.88 18.88
C SER A 169 26.57 8.37 18.75
N SER A 170 26.24 9.54 19.30
CA SER A 170 24.89 10.13 19.18
C SER A 170 24.60 10.59 17.76
N LEU A 171 25.56 11.26 17.12
CA LEU A 171 25.44 11.72 15.74
C LEU A 171 25.34 10.56 14.77
N LEU A 172 26.17 9.51 14.93
CA LEU A 172 26.10 8.30 14.11
C LEU A 172 24.73 7.63 14.24
N ILE A 173 24.22 7.44 15.45
CA ILE A 173 22.87 6.89 15.65
C ILE A 173 21.82 7.80 15.02
N ALA A 174 21.89 9.11 15.21
CA ALA A 174 20.92 10.07 14.66
C ALA A 174 20.87 10.04 13.12
N VAL A 175 22.02 9.92 12.45
CA VAL A 175 22.08 9.80 10.98
C VAL A 175 21.47 8.47 10.51
N LEU A 176 21.72 7.38 11.25
CA LEU A 176 21.24 6.04 10.91
C LEU A 176 19.75 5.84 11.23
N LEU A 177 19.17 6.62 12.14
CA LEU A 177 17.79 6.47 12.61
C LEU A 177 16.73 6.55 11.50
N ARG A 178 17.02 7.22 10.37
CA ARG A 178 16.08 7.33 9.25
C ARG A 178 15.66 5.96 8.68
N ASN A 179 16.53 4.96 8.78
CA ASN A 179 16.20 3.57 8.48
C ASN A 179 16.65 2.70 9.66
N PHE A 180 15.73 2.42 10.59
CA PHE A 180 16.07 1.74 11.84
C PHE A 180 16.53 0.28 11.64
N GLN A 181 16.02 -0.41 10.62
CA GLN A 181 16.50 -1.74 10.25
C GLN A 181 17.99 -1.68 9.88
N TYR A 182 18.35 -0.70 9.04
CA TYR A 182 19.74 -0.46 8.68
C TYR A 182 20.62 -0.04 9.87
N CYS A 183 20.10 0.84 10.74
CA CYS A 183 20.79 1.23 11.98
C CYS A 183 21.13 0.00 12.84
N THR A 184 20.17 -0.90 13.00
CA THR A 184 20.33 -2.14 13.77
C THR A 184 21.42 -3.03 13.15
N ASP A 185 21.41 -3.20 11.83
CA ASP A 185 22.43 -4.00 11.15
C ASP A 185 23.85 -3.43 11.32
N VAL A 186 24.01 -2.10 11.23
CA VAL A 186 25.29 -1.43 11.46
C VAL A 186 25.74 -1.60 12.91
N VAL A 187 24.88 -1.30 13.89
CA VAL A 187 25.21 -1.42 15.32
C VAL A 187 25.60 -2.86 15.67
N LEU A 188 24.84 -3.86 15.21
CA LEU A 188 25.16 -5.26 15.47
C LEU A 188 26.41 -5.73 14.73
N SER A 189 26.69 -5.21 13.53
CA SER A 189 27.93 -5.50 12.81
C SER A 189 29.15 -4.95 13.54
N LEU A 190 29.08 -3.71 14.03
CA LEU A 190 30.15 -3.09 14.83
C LEU A 190 30.32 -3.81 16.16
N LEU A 191 29.23 -4.20 16.81
CA LEU A 191 29.25 -4.94 18.06
C LEU A 191 29.96 -6.28 17.92
N ARG A 192 29.68 -7.05 16.85
CA ARG A 192 30.37 -8.32 16.57
C ARG A 192 31.87 -8.11 16.38
N ALA A 193 32.26 -7.06 15.66
CA ALA A 193 33.67 -6.72 15.46
C ALA A 193 34.35 -6.31 16.78
N HIS A 194 33.67 -5.52 17.62
CA HIS A 194 34.14 -5.10 18.94
C HIS A 194 34.34 -6.30 19.89
N ILE A 195 33.36 -7.20 19.94
CA ILE A 195 33.45 -8.45 20.71
C ILE A 195 34.66 -9.26 20.24
N ALA A 196 34.79 -9.50 18.93
CA ALA A 196 35.93 -10.24 18.39
C ALA A 196 37.26 -9.58 18.79
N LYS A 197 37.40 -8.27 18.63
CA LYS A 197 38.60 -7.52 19.04
C LYS A 197 38.93 -7.68 20.53
N SER A 198 37.92 -7.61 21.40
CA SER A 198 38.10 -7.77 22.86
C SER A 198 38.56 -9.18 23.25
N VAL A 199 38.05 -10.21 22.58
CA VAL A 199 38.43 -11.61 22.81
C VAL A 199 39.88 -11.83 22.41
N HIS A 200 40.30 -11.32 21.24
CA HIS A 200 41.70 -11.41 20.81
C HIS A 200 42.66 -10.63 21.73
N ALA A 201 42.19 -9.55 22.33
CA ALA A 201 42.96 -8.75 23.28
C ALA A 201 42.99 -9.31 24.72
N GLY A 202 42.25 -10.40 25.00
CA GLY A 202 42.14 -10.97 26.34
C GLY A 202 41.36 -10.10 27.34
N THR A 203 40.53 -9.18 26.86
CA THR A 203 39.77 -8.21 27.68
C THR A 203 38.27 -8.50 27.72
N SER A 204 37.85 -9.73 27.37
CA SER A 204 36.44 -10.13 27.27
C SER A 204 35.63 -9.88 28.55
N ASP A 205 36.21 -10.09 29.73
CA ASP A 205 35.51 -9.94 31.02
C ASP A 205 35.27 -8.48 31.43
N MET A 206 35.87 -7.54 30.69
CA MET A 206 35.72 -6.10 30.89
C MET A 206 34.78 -5.45 29.87
N LEU A 207 34.29 -6.22 28.89
CA LEU A 207 33.37 -5.71 27.87
C LEU A 207 32.10 -5.13 28.51
N PHE A 208 31.68 -3.95 28.06
CA PHE A 208 30.52 -3.19 28.58
C PHE A 208 30.59 -2.72 30.04
N ARG A 209 31.68 -2.97 30.80
CA ARG A 209 31.78 -2.48 32.19
C ARG A 209 32.00 -0.97 32.30
N LYS A 210 32.81 -0.40 31.41
CA LYS A 210 33.22 1.02 31.48
C LYS A 210 32.54 1.91 30.44
N SER A 211 32.00 1.35 29.35
CA SER A 211 31.35 2.11 28.27
C SER A 211 32.26 3.16 27.62
N ASP A 212 33.55 2.84 27.45
CA ASP A 212 34.56 3.78 26.93
C ASP A 212 34.67 3.76 25.40
N SER A 213 34.18 2.70 24.75
CA SER A 213 34.17 2.55 23.29
C SER A 213 32.98 3.29 22.66
N VAL A 214 33.20 3.82 21.45
CA VAL A 214 32.12 4.42 20.64
C VAL A 214 31.04 3.37 20.36
N VAL A 215 31.41 2.12 20.11
CA VAL A 215 30.48 1.02 19.85
C VAL A 215 29.57 0.75 21.04
N GLU A 216 30.13 0.68 22.26
CA GLU A 216 29.34 0.46 23.48
C GLU A 216 28.35 1.61 23.72
N LYS A 217 28.77 2.85 23.46
CA LYS A 217 27.88 4.03 23.53
C LYS A 217 26.78 3.99 22.46
N MET A 218 27.10 3.57 21.23
CA MET A 218 26.10 3.38 20.16
C MET A 218 25.08 2.31 20.55
N VAL A 219 25.51 1.17 21.10
CA VAL A 219 24.63 0.09 21.57
C VAL A 219 23.71 0.60 22.68
N SER A 220 24.23 1.36 23.64
CA SER A 220 23.41 1.96 24.71
C SER A 220 22.28 2.85 24.14
N LYS A 221 22.60 3.69 23.15
CA LYS A 221 21.60 4.55 22.50
C LYS A 221 20.59 3.76 21.67
N TRP A 222 21.05 2.77 20.92
CA TRP A 222 20.18 1.85 20.18
C TRP A 222 19.22 1.10 21.11
N LEU A 223 19.71 0.60 22.25
CA LEU A 223 18.86 -0.01 23.28
C LEU A 223 17.83 0.96 23.84
N VAL A 224 18.20 2.22 24.11
CA VAL A 224 17.24 3.24 24.57
C VAL A 224 16.12 3.44 23.56
N ILE A 225 16.43 3.48 22.26
CA ILE A 225 15.43 3.59 21.19
C ILE A 225 14.52 2.34 21.16
N CYS A 226 15.09 1.14 21.22
CA CYS A 226 14.33 -0.12 21.28
C CYS A 226 13.39 -0.20 22.49
N LEU A 227 13.83 0.33 23.64
CA LEU A 227 13.09 0.25 24.89
C LEU A 227 12.10 1.40 25.06
N HIS A 228 12.19 2.46 24.26
CA HIS A 228 11.38 3.67 24.41
C HIS A 228 9.88 3.36 24.48
N ASP A 229 9.36 2.58 23.53
CA ASP A 229 7.93 2.29 23.45
C ASP A 229 7.46 1.46 24.65
N SER A 230 8.27 0.47 25.05
CA SER A 230 7.97 -0.36 26.22
C SER A 230 7.97 0.45 27.51
N ILE A 231 8.92 1.37 27.68
CA ILE A 231 9.02 2.23 28.86
C ILE A 231 7.87 3.24 28.86
N SER A 232 7.63 3.90 27.74
CA SER A 232 6.62 4.95 27.58
C SER A 232 5.21 4.43 27.83
N GLN A 233 4.86 3.25 27.28
CA GLN A 233 3.51 2.70 27.40
C GLN A 233 3.24 2.04 28.77
N TYR A 234 4.19 1.26 29.30
CA TYR A 234 3.89 0.36 30.43
C TYR A 234 4.55 0.76 31.75
N GLN A 235 5.71 1.44 31.71
CA GLN A 235 6.52 1.67 32.91
C GLN A 235 6.56 3.14 33.36
N ALA A 236 6.32 4.09 32.44
CA ALA A 236 6.40 5.52 32.71
C ALA A 236 5.52 5.94 33.91
N HIS A 237 4.31 5.40 34.01
CA HIS A 237 3.43 5.67 35.16
C HIS A 237 4.03 5.17 36.48
N LYS A 238 4.61 3.97 36.51
CA LYS A 238 5.22 3.40 37.73
C LYS A 238 6.41 4.22 38.21
N TYR A 239 7.29 4.63 37.28
CA TYR A 239 8.40 5.52 37.60
C TYR A 239 7.91 6.89 38.08
N SER A 240 6.87 7.45 37.45
CA SER A 240 6.25 8.70 37.89
C SER A 240 5.66 8.58 39.30
N THR A 241 4.94 7.50 39.58
CA THR A 241 4.38 7.23 40.91
C THR A 241 5.46 7.06 41.96
N LEU A 242 6.52 6.31 41.67
CA LEU A 242 7.66 6.14 42.58
C LEU A 242 8.34 7.48 42.87
N PHE A 243 8.63 8.27 41.83
CA PHE A 243 9.20 9.60 41.98
C PHE A 243 8.32 10.50 42.86
N LYS A 244 7.00 10.53 42.61
CA LYS A 244 6.04 11.30 43.41
C LYS A 244 5.98 10.82 44.86
N ALA A 245 6.02 9.52 45.10
CA ALA A 245 6.02 8.94 46.44
C ALA A 245 7.29 9.30 47.22
N LEU A 246 8.46 9.19 46.59
CA LEU A 246 9.73 9.59 47.18
C LEU A 246 9.75 11.09 47.49
N LYS A 247 9.36 11.94 46.52
CA LYS A 247 9.26 13.39 46.72
C LYS A 247 8.33 13.74 47.87
N TYR A 248 7.12 13.16 47.89
CA TYR A 248 6.14 13.36 48.97
C TYR A 248 6.70 12.94 50.34
N GLN A 249 7.38 11.80 50.42
CA GLN A 249 7.95 11.31 51.67
C GLN A 249 9.07 12.22 52.18
N THR A 250 9.93 12.70 51.29
CA THR A 250 11.01 13.64 51.62
C THR A 250 10.45 14.99 52.11
N GLU A 251 9.47 15.54 51.40
CA GLU A 251 8.89 16.87 51.67
C GLU A 251 7.91 16.91 52.86
N ARG A 252 7.58 15.74 53.42
CA ARG A 252 6.78 15.61 54.65
C ARG A 252 7.55 16.04 55.90
N GLY A 253 8.87 16.11 55.83
CA GLY A 253 9.73 16.55 56.93
C GLY A 253 10.51 17.81 56.59
N PRO A 254 11.30 18.34 57.54
CA PRO A 254 12.23 19.43 57.28
C PRO A 254 13.24 19.06 56.19
N VAL A 255 13.43 19.98 55.23
CA VAL A 255 14.44 19.90 54.18
C VAL A 255 15.24 21.19 54.19
N ASP A 256 16.54 21.08 54.40
CA ASP A 256 17.43 22.23 54.38
C ASP A 256 17.61 22.75 52.95
N ALA A 257 17.26 24.02 52.73
CA ALA A 257 17.23 24.61 51.38
C ALA A 257 18.63 24.82 50.76
N VAL A 258 19.70 24.84 51.57
CA VAL A 258 21.07 25.12 51.10
C VAL A 258 21.81 23.81 50.78
N THR A 259 21.78 22.85 51.70
CA THR A 259 22.50 21.56 51.60
C THR A 259 21.68 20.48 50.90
N GLY A 260 20.35 20.62 50.87
CA GLY A 260 19.41 19.61 50.40
C GLY A 260 19.27 18.41 51.32
N ASN A 261 19.76 18.48 52.57
CA ASN A 261 19.61 17.42 53.54
C ASN A 261 18.15 17.37 54.03
N ALA A 262 17.62 16.16 54.17
CA ALA A 262 16.22 15.96 54.54
C ALA A 262 16.09 15.01 55.73
N ARG A 263 15.06 15.23 56.54
CA ARG A 263 14.73 14.35 57.67
C ARG A 263 14.34 12.94 57.20
N TYR A 264 13.60 12.86 56.11
CA TYR A 264 13.19 11.61 55.48
C TYR A 264 13.95 11.46 54.16
N THR A 265 14.91 10.56 54.13
CA THR A 265 15.71 10.27 52.93
C THR A 265 16.11 8.79 52.93
N ILE A 266 16.27 8.24 51.73
CA ILE A 266 16.84 6.91 51.51
C ILE A 266 18.37 6.93 51.43
N ASN A 267 18.98 8.12 51.36
CA ASN A 267 20.42 8.30 51.28
C ASN A 267 20.96 8.83 52.62
N GLU A 268 21.73 8.00 53.33
CA GLU A 268 22.31 8.33 54.63
C GLU A 268 23.19 9.59 54.58
N ALA A 269 23.93 9.80 53.49
CA ALA A 269 24.79 10.98 53.33
C ALA A 269 23.99 12.30 53.22
N LYS A 270 22.68 12.22 52.95
CA LYS A 270 21.76 13.35 52.86
C LYS A 270 20.79 13.44 54.04
N LEU A 271 21.04 12.67 55.11
CA LEU A 271 20.19 12.67 56.30
C LEU A 271 20.42 13.95 57.11
N LEU A 272 19.34 14.66 57.41
CA LEU A 272 19.38 15.80 58.32
C LEU A 272 19.53 15.31 59.77
N ARG A 273 20.74 15.46 60.32
CA ARG A 273 21.11 14.98 61.66
C ARG A 273 20.71 15.95 62.78
N GLU A 274 20.55 17.22 62.45
CA GLU A 274 20.12 18.24 63.39
C GLU A 274 18.67 18.01 63.82
N ILE A 275 18.39 18.34 65.09
CA ILE A 275 17.04 18.29 65.65
C ILE A 275 16.37 19.62 65.30
N VAL A 276 15.36 19.56 64.45
CA VAL A 276 14.57 20.73 64.05
C VAL A 276 13.11 20.47 64.44
N ASP A 277 12.63 21.21 65.44
CA ASP A 277 11.24 21.14 65.88
C ASP A 277 10.36 21.97 64.94
N CYS A 278 9.69 21.30 63.99
CA CYS A 278 8.74 21.95 63.08
C CYS A 278 7.37 21.27 63.14
N SER A 279 6.31 22.08 63.12
CA SER A 279 4.94 21.62 62.95
C SER A 279 4.52 21.69 61.47
N SER A 280 3.50 20.92 61.11
CA SER A 280 2.82 21.07 59.82
C SER A 280 1.83 22.23 59.87
N VAL A 281 1.81 23.05 58.83
CA VAL A 281 0.90 24.18 58.67
C VAL A 281 0.09 23.98 57.40
N ASP A 282 -1.24 24.06 57.49
CA ASP A 282 -2.11 23.99 56.31
C ASP A 282 -2.40 25.42 55.82
N CYS A 283 -1.86 25.78 54.66
CA CYS A 283 -1.99 27.10 54.05
C CYS A 283 -3.19 27.12 53.08
N LEU A 284 -4.05 28.14 53.18
CA LEU A 284 -5.14 28.39 52.23
C LEU A 284 -4.65 29.30 51.12
N VAL A 285 -4.62 28.81 49.88
CA VAL A 285 -4.01 29.50 48.74
C VAL A 285 -5.05 29.87 47.68
N MET A 286 -5.05 31.12 47.23
CA MET A 286 -5.83 31.59 46.08
C MET A 286 -4.91 31.86 44.89
N THR A 287 -5.29 31.38 43.70
CA THR A 287 -4.55 31.64 42.47
C THR A 287 -4.82 33.04 41.93
N LEU A 288 -3.98 33.47 40.98
CA LEU A 288 -4.10 34.72 40.22
C LEU A 288 -5.48 34.90 39.59
N ASP A 289 -6.02 33.82 39.02
CA ASP A 289 -7.33 33.80 38.36
C ASP A 289 -8.51 33.79 39.34
N GLY A 290 -8.24 33.94 40.65
CA GLY A 290 -9.26 33.88 41.69
C GLY A 290 -9.79 32.48 41.98
N CYS A 291 -9.12 31.42 41.50
CA CYS A 291 -9.50 30.05 41.83
C CYS A 291 -8.96 29.65 43.22
N GLY A 292 -9.77 28.93 43.98
CA GLY A 292 -9.44 28.48 45.33
C GLY A 292 -10.58 28.73 46.33
N PRO A 293 -10.30 28.68 47.65
CA PRO A 293 -8.99 28.43 48.25
C PRO A 293 -8.56 26.96 48.18
N PHE A 294 -7.30 26.70 47.85
CA PHE A 294 -6.68 25.37 47.90
C PHE A 294 -5.96 25.19 49.24
N THR A 295 -6.14 24.04 49.90
CA THR A 295 -5.42 23.73 51.13
C THR A 295 -4.11 23.00 50.81
N VAL A 296 -2.99 23.66 51.07
CA VAL A 296 -1.63 23.15 50.82
C VAL A 296 -0.91 22.95 52.14
N ARG A 297 -0.49 21.72 52.44
CA ARG A 297 0.29 21.42 53.65
C ARG A 297 1.75 21.79 53.46
N ALA A 298 2.24 22.65 54.34
CA ALA A 298 3.63 23.08 54.45
C ALA A 298 4.20 22.66 55.82
N ILE A 299 5.51 22.85 55.98
CA ILE A 299 6.21 22.70 57.24
C ILE A 299 6.60 24.11 57.71
N ALA A 300 6.45 24.41 59.00
CA ALA A 300 6.69 25.75 59.54
C ALA A 300 8.10 26.30 59.26
N CYS A 301 9.08 25.41 59.07
CA CYS A 301 10.46 25.75 58.73
C CYS A 301 10.77 25.74 57.22
N ASP A 302 9.76 25.56 56.35
CA ASP A 302 9.95 25.71 54.91
C ASP A 302 10.31 27.15 54.56
N THR A 303 11.27 27.33 53.66
CA THR A 303 11.52 28.62 53.01
C THR A 303 10.34 29.01 52.10
N ILE A 304 10.21 30.30 51.79
CA ILE A 304 9.18 30.79 50.85
C ILE A 304 9.28 30.08 49.50
N SER A 305 10.50 29.82 49.00
CA SER A 305 10.71 29.08 47.75
C SER A 305 10.20 27.64 47.80
N GLN A 306 10.43 26.94 48.92
CA GLN A 306 9.91 25.58 49.12
C GLN A 306 8.37 25.58 49.22
N LEU A 307 7.79 26.57 49.91
CA LEU A 307 6.34 26.75 49.96
C LEU A 307 5.75 27.01 48.57
N LYS A 308 6.32 27.94 47.81
CA LYS A 308 5.95 28.22 46.41
C LYS A 308 5.99 26.94 45.56
N GLN A 309 7.03 26.12 45.73
CA GLN A 309 7.13 24.83 45.03
C GLN A 309 6.01 23.86 45.42
N LYS A 310 5.72 23.70 46.72
CA LYS A 310 4.61 22.85 47.23
C LYS A 310 3.25 23.31 46.70
N ILE A 311 3.04 24.62 46.61
CA ILE A 311 1.84 25.23 46.03
C ILE A 311 1.72 24.87 44.55
N LEU A 312 2.79 25.08 43.76
CA LEU A 312 2.79 24.74 42.34
C LEU A 312 2.54 23.24 42.10
N ASP A 313 3.15 22.37 42.91
CA ASP A 313 2.95 20.92 42.79
C ASP A 313 1.52 20.49 43.12
N HIS A 314 0.84 21.20 44.03
CA HIS A 314 -0.55 20.93 44.38
C HIS A 314 -1.53 21.42 43.31
N ILE A 315 -1.40 22.69 42.91
CA ILE A 315 -2.31 23.37 41.98
C ILE A 315 -2.12 22.81 40.57
N TYR A 316 -0.88 22.65 40.11
CA TYR A 316 -0.53 22.21 38.75
C TYR A 316 -0.15 20.73 38.69
N LYS A 317 -0.72 19.88 39.55
CA LYS A 317 -0.40 18.44 39.66
C LYS A 317 -0.57 17.63 38.35
N ARG A 318 -1.42 18.10 37.43
CA ARG A 318 -1.69 17.50 36.12
C ARG A 318 -0.97 18.20 34.96
N THR A 319 -0.30 19.31 35.23
CA THR A 319 0.41 20.10 34.21
C THR A 319 1.87 19.65 34.14
N PRO A 320 2.43 19.43 32.94
CA PRO A 320 3.85 19.16 32.75
C PRO A 320 4.72 20.27 33.34
N HIS A 321 5.85 19.92 33.96
CA HIS A 321 6.71 20.90 34.65
C HIS A 321 7.14 22.07 33.75
N SER A 322 7.41 21.82 32.47
CA SER A 322 7.81 22.86 31.50
C SER A 322 6.74 23.89 31.16
N GLN A 323 5.47 23.61 31.50
CA GLN A 323 4.33 24.51 31.26
C GLN A 323 3.86 25.20 32.55
N ARG A 324 4.52 24.95 33.69
CA ARG A 324 4.16 25.57 34.96
C ARG A 324 4.82 26.94 35.08
N PRO A 325 4.21 27.88 35.85
CA PRO A 325 4.89 29.09 36.27
C PRO A 325 6.23 28.78 36.95
N THR A 326 7.24 29.61 36.73
CA THR A 326 8.52 29.47 37.43
C THR A 326 8.41 30.08 38.83
N LEU A 327 9.26 29.66 39.76
CA LEU A 327 9.25 30.20 41.12
C LEU A 327 9.51 31.72 41.18
N ALA A 328 10.10 32.28 40.13
CA ALA A 328 10.41 33.70 40.00
C ALA A 328 9.31 34.51 39.30
N SER A 329 8.32 33.86 38.67
CA SER A 329 7.26 34.58 37.94
C SER A 329 6.12 35.05 38.83
N PHE A 330 6.07 34.65 40.10
CA PHE A 330 5.01 35.03 41.03
C PHE A 330 5.51 35.20 42.45
N ASP A 331 4.77 35.97 43.24
CA ASP A 331 4.95 36.14 44.67
C ASP A 331 3.74 35.72 45.50
N LEU A 332 3.95 35.56 46.81
CA LEU A 332 2.90 35.19 47.77
C LEU A 332 2.63 36.36 48.71
N GLY A 333 1.43 36.94 48.64
CA GLY A 333 0.96 37.94 49.60
C GLY A 333 -0.01 37.35 50.61
N SER A 334 0.09 37.76 51.87
CA SER A 334 -0.83 37.34 52.94
C SER A 334 -1.99 38.32 53.05
N LEU A 335 -3.24 37.84 52.93
CA LEU A 335 -4.44 38.68 52.99
C LEU A 335 -5.57 37.96 53.76
N ASN A 336 -5.97 38.51 54.91
CA ASN A 336 -7.08 38.02 55.75
C ASN A 336 -7.13 36.48 55.86
N TYR A 337 -6.01 35.87 56.26
CA TYR A 337 -5.80 34.41 56.45
C TYR A 337 -5.55 33.57 55.19
N PHE A 338 -5.51 34.17 54.00
CA PHE A 338 -5.16 33.51 52.74
C PHE A 338 -3.77 33.91 52.25
N LEU A 339 -3.09 32.99 51.55
CA LEU A 339 -1.98 33.31 50.67
C LEU A 339 -2.52 33.52 49.26
N MET A 340 -2.34 34.71 48.71
CA MET A 340 -2.72 35.05 47.34
C MET A 340 -1.47 35.06 46.46
N MET A 341 -1.54 34.40 45.31
CA MET A 341 -0.50 34.46 44.28
C MET A 341 -0.62 35.78 43.52
N PHE A 342 0.50 36.47 43.28
CA PHE A 342 0.61 37.70 42.50
C PHE A 342 1.68 37.55 41.41
N ASP A 343 1.42 38.05 40.21
CA ASP A 343 2.45 38.10 39.17
C ASP A 343 3.47 39.18 39.52
N LEU A 344 4.74 38.94 39.14
CA LEU A 344 5.84 39.89 39.32
C LEU A 344 6.07 40.77 38.10
#